data_AF-A0A363TPL0-F1
#
_entry.id   AF-A0A363TPL0-F1
#
_cell.length_a   1.000
_cell.length_b   1.000
_cell.length_c   1.000
_cell.angle_alpha   90.00
_cell.angle_beta   90.00
_cell.angle_gamma   90.00
#
_symmetry.space_group_name_H-M   'P 1'
#
loop_
_entity.id
_entity.type
_entity.pdbx_description
1 polymer ?
#
loop_
_entity_poly.entity_id
_entity_poly.type
_entity_poly.pdbx_seq_one_letter_code
_entity_poly.pdbx_strand_id
1 'polypeptide(L)'
;MPLSVYEINKMPEKERERFLSVLIPSRFLEMFSIDPGTFENNDGVRCVKFICPENMPFFQIDLRRDPRDRDAAYFLDVSNSPFGQMEISFIIVNDPDGERFDIDVDENGQDTYFGTARRNLPEEIRAMQAGLAPAQVRRGLRAMPELIACWERFFGQVGHRFYFLEPLSYNSAILYERGGFQYVRGKEKMVSIDREFRPGGVLHARLDGSTPFRDPEHWKTVRGRSWAIHDGVLDEPWESPKMYKTVGVHGGVSTFTGEGY
;
A
#
# COMPACT_ATOMS: atom_id res chain seq x y z
N MET A 1 22.37 5.93 -18.18
CA MET A 1 21.88 4.78 -17.38
C MET A 1 20.87 5.31 -16.38
N PRO A 2 19.86 4.52 -15.97
CA PRO A 2 18.95 4.93 -14.91
C PRO A 2 19.71 5.22 -13.61
N LEU A 3 19.28 6.21 -12.83
CA LEU A 3 19.80 6.47 -11.49
C LEU A 3 19.43 5.32 -10.55
N SER A 4 20.38 4.89 -9.73
CA SER A 4 20.17 3.93 -8.64
C SER A 4 19.81 4.64 -7.32
N VAL A 5 19.23 3.89 -6.39
CA VAL A 5 18.99 4.36 -5.01
C VAL A 5 20.30 4.74 -4.32
N TYR A 6 21.40 4.01 -4.57
CA TYR A 6 22.72 4.36 -4.04
C TYR A 6 23.20 5.73 -4.51
N GLU A 7 22.98 6.07 -5.78
CA GLU A 7 23.33 7.40 -6.31
C GLU A 7 22.45 8.49 -5.71
N ILE A 8 21.16 8.24 -5.57
CA ILE A 8 20.21 9.17 -4.92
C ILE A 8 20.61 9.40 -3.45
N ASN A 9 20.91 8.34 -2.71
CA ASN A 9 21.27 8.45 -1.29
C ASN A 9 22.56 9.25 -1.07
N LYS A 10 23.47 9.28 -2.05
CA LYS A 10 24.73 10.05 -2.01
C LYS A 10 24.59 11.52 -2.43
N MET A 11 23.42 11.94 -2.91
CA MET A 11 23.19 13.33 -3.26
C MET A 11 23.31 14.24 -2.01
N PRO A 12 23.75 15.50 -2.17
CA PRO A 12 23.70 16.50 -1.09
C PRO A 12 22.28 16.60 -0.53
N GLU A 13 22.13 16.67 0.79
CA GLU A 13 20.84 16.55 1.48
C GLU A 13 19.74 17.44 0.87
N LYS A 14 20.00 18.74 0.70
CA LYS A 14 19.01 19.67 0.12
C LYS A 14 18.61 19.32 -1.32
N GLU A 15 19.55 18.83 -2.12
CA GLU A 15 19.28 18.39 -3.49
C GLU A 15 18.46 17.10 -3.48
N ARG A 16 18.85 16.14 -2.63
CA ARG A 16 18.17 14.86 -2.43
C ARG A 16 16.72 15.04 -1.99
N GLU A 17 16.47 15.88 -0.99
CA GLU A 17 15.12 16.12 -0.47
C GLU A 17 14.23 16.81 -1.50
N ARG A 18 14.77 17.82 -2.22
CA ARG A 18 14.05 18.45 -3.34
C ARG A 18 13.76 17.46 -4.47
N PHE A 19 14.66 16.52 -4.71
CA PHE A 19 14.50 15.49 -5.73
C PHE A 19 13.43 14.47 -5.32
N LEU A 20 13.50 13.97 -4.08
CA LEU A 20 12.57 12.98 -3.54
C LEU A 20 11.19 13.56 -3.23
N SER A 21 11.05 14.87 -3.01
CA SER A 21 9.74 15.49 -2.71
C SER A 21 8.72 15.36 -3.84
N VAL A 22 9.17 15.06 -5.07
CA VAL A 22 8.29 14.72 -6.20
C VAL A 22 7.40 13.50 -5.89
N LEU A 23 7.83 12.61 -5.00
CA LEU A 23 7.08 11.43 -4.55
C LEU A 23 5.98 11.77 -3.52
N ILE A 24 5.86 13.04 -3.11
CA ILE A 24 4.85 13.51 -2.16
C ILE A 24 3.74 14.24 -2.94
N PRO A 25 2.48 13.80 -2.88
CA PRO A 25 1.36 14.54 -3.45
C PRO A 25 1.26 15.95 -2.85
N SER A 26 1.17 17.00 -3.68
CA SER A 26 1.03 18.39 -3.19
C SER A 26 -0.20 18.55 -2.29
N ARG A 27 -1.27 17.83 -2.61
CA ARG A 27 -2.50 17.76 -1.81
C ARG A 27 -2.25 17.40 -0.34
N PHE A 28 -1.26 16.56 -0.03
CA PHE A 28 -0.94 16.22 1.36
C PHE A 28 -0.27 17.39 2.08
N LEU A 29 0.65 18.07 1.41
CA LEU A 29 1.33 19.25 1.96
C LEU A 29 0.32 20.38 2.20
N GLU A 30 -0.56 20.64 1.24
CA GLU A 30 -1.64 21.62 1.36
C GLU A 30 -2.61 21.28 2.51
N MET A 31 -3.08 20.03 2.55
CA MET A 31 -4.04 19.57 3.57
C MET A 31 -3.50 19.69 5.00
N PHE A 32 -2.20 19.51 5.20
CA PHE A 32 -1.55 19.62 6.51
C PHE A 32 -0.85 20.96 6.75
N SER A 33 -1.01 21.93 5.85
CA SER A 33 -0.34 23.24 5.93
C SER A 33 1.18 23.13 6.09
N ILE A 34 1.80 22.25 5.30
CA ILE A 34 3.25 22.02 5.27
C ILE A 34 3.83 22.79 4.07
N ASP A 35 4.86 23.60 4.31
CA ASP A 35 5.59 24.29 3.26
C ASP A 35 6.40 23.29 2.41
N PRO A 36 6.25 23.29 1.07
CA PRO A 36 6.93 22.32 0.20
C PRO A 36 8.45 22.56 0.03
N GLY A 37 8.96 23.70 0.48
CA GLY A 37 10.38 24.06 0.42
C GLY A 37 11.14 23.77 1.71
N THR A 38 10.50 23.94 2.87
CA THR A 38 11.11 23.67 4.20
C THR A 38 10.65 22.35 4.81
N PHE A 39 9.51 21.81 4.36
CA PHE A 39 8.81 20.68 4.94
C PHE A 39 8.36 20.91 6.40
N GLU A 40 8.19 22.16 6.78
CA GLU A 40 7.71 22.57 8.09
C GLU A 40 6.24 23.00 8.04
N ASN A 41 5.52 22.79 9.13
CA ASN A 41 4.17 23.33 9.31
C ASN A 41 4.22 24.81 9.73
N ASN A 42 3.04 25.40 9.96
CA ASN A 42 2.90 26.81 10.40
C ASN A 42 3.59 27.13 11.74
N ASP A 43 3.87 26.12 12.57
CA ASP A 43 4.57 26.27 13.86
C ASP A 43 6.10 26.12 13.71
N GLY A 44 6.61 25.97 12.48
CA GLY A 44 8.04 25.74 12.20
C GLY A 44 8.50 24.32 12.54
N VAL A 45 7.57 23.37 12.69
CA VAL A 45 7.89 21.97 13.01
C VAL A 45 8.02 21.17 11.72
N ARG A 46 9.15 20.47 11.57
CA ARG A 46 9.42 19.63 10.40
C ARG A 46 8.55 18.37 10.37
N CYS A 47 7.74 18.23 9.33
CA CYS A 47 6.71 17.21 9.18
C CYS A 47 7.05 16.11 8.16
N VAL A 48 8.07 16.33 7.33
CA VAL A 48 8.58 15.32 6.37
C VAL A 48 10.01 14.92 6.72
N LYS A 49 10.25 13.62 6.80
CA LYS A 49 11.57 13.04 6.98
C LYS A 49 11.94 12.18 5.77
N PHE A 50 13.14 12.39 5.26
CA PHE A 50 13.74 11.58 4.21
C PHE A 50 14.85 10.72 4.82
N ILE A 51 14.68 9.41 4.81
CA ILE A 51 15.64 8.46 5.37
C ILE A 51 16.41 7.86 4.20
N CYS A 52 17.64 8.33 4.00
CA CYS A 52 18.47 8.00 2.82
C CYS A 52 19.87 7.53 3.23
N PRO A 53 20.00 6.35 3.85
CA PRO A 53 21.30 5.81 4.24
C PRO A 53 22.19 5.53 3.02
N GLU A 54 23.35 6.21 2.95
CA GLU A 54 24.24 6.25 1.77
C GLU A 54 24.64 4.88 1.20
N ASN A 55 24.76 3.86 2.06
CA ASN A 55 25.24 2.52 1.70
C ASN A 55 24.14 1.45 1.71
N MET A 56 22.87 1.84 1.76
CA MET A 56 21.76 0.90 1.68
C MET A 56 21.00 1.06 0.36
N PRO A 57 20.42 -0.03 -0.16
CA PRO A 57 19.68 -0.02 -1.42
C PRO A 57 18.25 0.50 -1.24
N PHE A 58 17.95 1.33 -0.25
CA PHE A 58 16.61 1.87 -0.02
C PHE A 58 16.64 3.33 0.43
N PHE A 59 15.53 4.02 0.19
CA PHE A 59 15.19 5.27 0.87
C PHE A 59 13.74 5.25 1.33
N GLN A 60 13.42 6.06 2.33
CA GLN A 60 12.06 6.18 2.85
C GLN A 60 11.65 7.65 2.96
N ILE A 61 10.35 7.89 2.79
CA ILE A 61 9.70 9.16 3.04
C ILE A 61 8.64 8.92 4.13
N ASP A 62 8.78 9.62 5.26
CA ASP A 62 7.81 9.62 6.36
C ASP A 62 7.22 11.04 6.48
N LEU A 63 5.95 11.18 6.12
CA LEU A 63 5.18 12.41 6.24
C LEU A 63 4.12 12.23 7.33
N ARG A 64 4.17 13.12 8.33
CA ARG A 64 3.19 13.20 9.42
C ARG A 64 2.58 14.60 9.46
N ARG A 65 1.36 14.72 10.00
CA ARG A 65 0.79 16.04 10.28
C ARG A 65 1.53 16.69 11.45
N ASP A 66 1.77 15.92 12.50
CA ASP A 66 2.63 16.26 13.62
C ASP A 66 3.66 15.15 13.82
N PRO A 67 4.96 15.44 14.07
CA PRO A 67 5.96 14.41 14.32
C PRO A 67 5.67 13.48 15.51
N ARG A 68 4.76 13.88 16.41
CA ARG A 68 4.28 13.10 17.56
C ARG A 68 3.12 12.16 17.20
N ASP A 69 2.50 12.31 16.03
CA ASP A 69 1.46 11.38 15.56
C ASP A 69 2.03 9.96 15.57
N ARG A 70 1.26 8.98 16.07
CA ARG A 70 1.68 7.57 16.14
C ARG A 70 1.96 7.01 14.74
N ASP A 71 1.02 7.23 13.82
CA ASP A 71 1.04 6.69 12.47
C ASP A 71 1.41 7.79 11.47
N ALA A 72 2.21 7.46 10.46
CA ALA A 72 2.45 8.36 9.35
C ALA A 72 1.15 8.59 8.56
N ALA A 73 0.95 9.81 8.09
CA ALA A 73 -0.12 10.13 7.15
C ALA A 73 0.22 9.58 5.75
N TYR A 74 1.50 9.63 5.38
CA TYR A 74 2.04 8.98 4.20
C TYR A 74 3.42 8.42 4.51
N PHE A 75 3.61 7.15 4.21
CA PHE A 75 4.91 6.50 4.25
C PHE A 75 5.18 5.81 2.92
N LEU A 76 6.39 5.96 2.40
CA LEU A 76 6.85 5.29 1.19
C LEU A 76 8.25 4.73 1.41
N ASP A 77 8.43 3.44 1.11
CA ASP A 77 9.72 2.77 1.04
C ASP A 77 9.99 2.38 -0.42
N VAL A 78 11.11 2.84 -0.96
CA VAL A 78 11.58 2.48 -2.30
C VAL A 78 12.95 1.84 -2.16
N SER A 79 13.11 0.68 -2.80
CA SER A 79 14.37 -0.06 -2.80
C SER A 79 14.83 -0.43 -4.20
N ASN A 80 16.11 -0.76 -4.33
CA ASN A 80 16.61 -1.50 -5.48
C ASN A 80 16.61 -3.01 -5.21
N SER A 81 16.09 -3.78 -6.16
CA SER A 81 16.28 -5.23 -6.18
C SER A 81 17.75 -5.57 -6.44
N PRO A 82 18.19 -6.82 -6.16
CA PRO A 82 19.55 -7.28 -6.49
C PRO A 82 19.92 -7.12 -7.98
N PHE A 83 18.94 -7.00 -8.87
CA PHE A 83 19.12 -6.81 -10.31
C PHE A 83 19.08 -5.34 -10.74
N GLY A 84 19.08 -4.39 -9.78
CA GLY A 84 19.07 -2.95 -10.04
C GLY A 84 17.71 -2.38 -10.45
N GLN A 85 16.63 -3.16 -10.36
CA GLN A 85 15.27 -2.68 -10.60
C GLN A 85 14.82 -1.86 -9.39
N MET A 86 14.08 -0.78 -9.58
CA MET A 86 13.45 -0.07 -8.45
C MET A 86 12.08 -0.68 -8.13
N GLU A 87 11.83 -0.83 -6.83
CA GLU A 87 10.61 -1.43 -6.29
C GLU A 87 10.05 -0.52 -5.20
N ILE A 88 8.73 -0.33 -5.19
CA ILE A 88 8.02 0.23 -4.05
C ILE A 88 7.84 -0.93 -3.07
N SER A 89 8.66 -0.96 -2.02
CA SER A 89 8.68 -2.04 -1.02
C SER A 89 7.47 -1.95 -0.10
N PHE A 90 7.09 -0.73 0.26
CA PHE A 90 6.03 -0.50 1.24
C PHE A 90 5.39 0.88 1.08
N ILE A 91 4.08 0.96 1.31
CA ILE A 91 3.33 2.21 1.29
C ILE A 91 2.25 2.22 2.37
N ILE A 92 2.13 3.34 3.06
CA ILE A 92 0.99 3.64 3.94
C ILE A 92 0.37 4.97 3.50
N VAL A 93 -0.95 5.04 3.50
CA VAL A 93 -1.71 6.30 3.43
C VAL A 93 -2.80 6.26 4.48
N ASN A 94 -2.70 7.12 5.48
CA ASN A 94 -3.65 7.23 6.57
C ASN A 94 -4.24 8.63 6.62
N ASP A 95 -5.52 8.70 6.94
CA ASP A 95 -6.18 9.91 7.43
C ASP A 95 -5.88 10.06 8.93
N PRO A 96 -5.09 11.07 9.36
CA PRO A 96 -4.77 11.29 10.77
C PRO A 96 -5.98 11.58 11.65
N ASP A 97 -7.07 12.09 11.06
CA ASP A 97 -8.32 12.40 11.76
C ASP A 97 -9.27 11.18 11.81
N GLY A 98 -8.99 10.15 11.01
CA GLY A 98 -9.75 8.91 11.01
C GLY A 98 -9.49 8.08 12.27
N GLU A 99 -10.52 7.35 12.73
CA GLU A 99 -10.38 6.37 13.82
C GLU A 99 -9.25 5.37 13.54
N ARG A 100 -8.47 5.05 14.57
CA ARG A 100 -7.42 4.04 14.53
C ARG A 100 -7.97 2.72 15.06
N PHE A 101 -7.68 1.64 14.34
CA PHE A 101 -7.93 0.27 14.75
C PHE A 101 -6.60 -0.42 15.00
N ASP A 102 -6.42 -0.98 16.19
CA ASP A 102 -5.15 -1.54 16.65
C ASP A 102 -4.95 -2.97 16.14
N ILE A 103 -5.05 -3.16 14.81
CA ILE A 103 -4.88 -4.45 14.14
C ILE A 103 -3.41 -4.83 13.93
N ASP A 104 -2.50 -3.87 14.08
CA ASP A 104 -1.06 -4.02 13.96
C ASP A 104 -0.41 -4.52 15.26
N VAL A 105 -1.15 -4.51 16.37
CA VAL A 105 -0.70 -4.99 17.69
C VAL A 105 -1.74 -5.91 18.33
N ASP A 106 -1.32 -6.89 19.12
CA ASP A 106 -2.22 -7.73 19.91
C ASP A 106 -2.70 -7.03 21.20
N GLU A 107 -3.52 -7.72 22.00
CA GLU A 107 -4.05 -7.20 23.27
C GLU A 107 -2.95 -6.85 24.30
N ASN A 108 -1.73 -7.34 24.11
CA ASN A 108 -0.56 -7.07 24.94
C ASN A 108 0.39 -6.03 24.31
N GLY A 109 0.01 -5.44 23.17
CA GLY A 109 0.83 -4.47 22.44
C GLY A 109 1.96 -5.09 21.60
N GLN A 110 1.94 -6.39 21.33
CA GLN A 110 2.95 -7.06 20.49
C GLN A 110 2.56 -7.01 19.02
N ASP A 111 3.52 -6.80 18.12
CA ASP A 111 3.27 -6.72 16.68
C ASP A 111 2.57 -7.96 16.12
N THR A 112 1.51 -7.75 15.33
CA THR A 112 0.79 -8.82 14.64
C THR A 112 1.48 -9.29 13.37
N TYR A 113 2.44 -8.50 12.86
CA TYR A 113 3.09 -8.68 11.57
C TYR A 113 2.06 -8.86 10.45
N PHE A 114 1.11 -7.91 10.35
CA PHE A 114 0.01 -7.93 9.38
C PHE A 114 -0.88 -9.18 9.49
N GLY A 115 -1.06 -9.71 10.70
CA GLY A 115 -1.87 -10.90 10.94
C GLY A 115 -1.17 -12.23 10.73
N THR A 116 0.12 -12.23 10.35
CA THR A 116 0.87 -13.46 10.05
C THR A 116 1.42 -14.15 11.30
N ALA A 117 1.73 -13.39 12.36
CA ALA A 117 2.24 -13.95 13.62
C ALA A 117 1.18 -14.00 14.72
N ARG A 118 0.34 -12.97 14.80
CA ARG A 118 -0.74 -12.82 15.80
C ARG A 118 -1.92 -12.12 15.15
N ARG A 119 -3.09 -12.14 15.80
CA ARG A 119 -4.26 -11.37 15.36
C ARG A 119 -4.90 -10.67 16.56
N ASN A 120 -5.37 -9.44 16.33
CA ASN A 120 -6.26 -8.72 17.24
C ASN A 120 -7.68 -8.77 16.67
N LEU A 121 -8.36 -9.90 16.90
CA LEU A 121 -9.66 -10.18 16.28
C LEU A 121 -10.73 -9.12 16.61
N PRO A 122 -10.85 -8.60 17.85
CA PRO A 122 -11.80 -7.52 18.14
C PRO A 122 -11.57 -6.27 17.26
N GLU A 123 -10.32 -5.84 17.10
CA GLU A 123 -9.98 -4.68 16.28
C GLU A 123 -10.12 -4.96 14.78
N GLU A 124 -9.81 -6.16 14.31
CA GLU A 124 -10.02 -6.56 12.91
C GLU A 124 -11.51 -6.53 12.54
N ILE A 125 -12.38 -7.02 13.42
CA ILE A 125 -13.84 -6.98 13.22
C ILE A 125 -14.33 -5.53 13.17
N ARG A 126 -13.87 -4.66 14.09
CA ARG A 126 -14.22 -3.23 14.08
C ARG A 126 -13.73 -2.53 12.81
N ALA A 127 -12.48 -2.78 12.40
CA ALA A 127 -11.90 -2.22 11.19
C ALA A 127 -12.69 -2.64 9.94
N MET A 128 -13.02 -3.93 9.84
CA MET A 128 -13.85 -4.45 8.75
C MET A 128 -15.22 -3.78 8.70
N GLN A 129 -15.92 -3.69 9.83
CA GLN A 129 -17.23 -3.03 9.92
C GLN A 129 -17.15 -1.52 9.58
N ALA A 130 -16.02 -0.88 9.89
CA ALA A 130 -15.75 0.51 9.51
C ALA A 130 -15.32 0.67 8.03
N GLY A 131 -15.25 -0.41 7.25
CA GLY A 131 -14.95 -0.41 5.82
C GLY A 131 -13.47 -0.35 5.48
N LEU A 132 -12.59 -0.73 6.41
CA LEU A 132 -11.16 -0.89 6.16
C LEU A 132 -10.90 -2.27 5.54
N ALA A 133 -9.78 -2.39 4.83
CA ALA A 133 -9.26 -3.66 4.35
C ALA A 133 -8.26 -4.26 5.37
N PRO A 134 -7.84 -5.53 5.22
CA PRO A 134 -6.76 -6.09 6.03
C PRO A 134 -5.51 -5.22 5.98
N ALA A 135 -4.75 -5.20 7.09
CA ALA A 135 -3.55 -4.38 7.29
C ALA A 135 -3.75 -2.84 7.27
N GLN A 136 -4.98 -2.34 7.14
CA GLN A 136 -5.26 -0.91 7.30
C GLN A 136 -5.63 -0.58 8.76
N VAL A 137 -4.79 0.20 9.43
CA VAL A 137 -5.05 0.69 10.81
C VAL A 137 -5.93 1.95 10.82
N ARG A 138 -6.00 2.69 9.72
CA ARG A 138 -6.84 3.87 9.53
C ARG A 138 -7.44 3.88 8.14
N ARG A 139 -8.50 4.66 7.95
CA ARG A 139 -8.99 4.97 6.60
C ARG A 139 -7.91 5.72 5.83
N GLY A 140 -7.77 5.42 4.55
CA GLY A 140 -6.85 6.15 3.68
C GLY A 140 -7.46 7.42 3.10
N LEU A 141 -6.61 8.29 2.57
CA LEU A 141 -6.98 9.60 2.03
C LEU A 141 -7.55 9.56 0.60
N ARG A 142 -7.77 8.37 0.00
CA ARG A 142 -8.21 8.22 -1.41
C ARG A 142 -7.29 8.99 -2.39
N ALA A 143 -6.00 8.68 -2.35
CA ALA A 143 -4.95 9.41 -3.07
C ALA A 143 -4.20 8.55 -4.11
N MET A 144 -4.70 7.35 -4.43
CA MET A 144 -3.96 6.41 -5.28
C MET A 144 -3.65 6.97 -6.68
N PRO A 145 -4.59 7.65 -7.38
CA PRO A 145 -4.28 8.29 -8.67
C PRO A 145 -3.15 9.33 -8.57
N GLU A 146 -3.17 10.18 -7.55
CA GLU A 146 -2.14 11.20 -7.33
C GLU A 146 -0.78 10.58 -6.98
N LEU A 147 -0.78 9.53 -6.16
CA LEU A 147 0.43 8.78 -5.82
C LEU A 147 1.06 8.15 -7.06
N ILE A 148 0.26 7.50 -7.92
CA ILE A 148 0.76 6.92 -9.17
C ILE A 148 1.34 8.01 -10.07
N ALA A 149 0.70 9.17 -10.18
CA ALA A 149 1.24 10.29 -10.95
C ALA A 149 2.59 10.80 -10.40
N CYS A 150 2.75 10.88 -9.08
CA CYS A 150 4.02 11.20 -8.42
C CYS A 150 5.09 10.14 -8.73
N TRP A 151 4.74 8.85 -8.63
CA TRP A 151 5.65 7.75 -8.92
C TRP A 151 6.09 7.74 -10.39
N GLU A 152 5.15 7.86 -11.34
CA GLU A 152 5.49 7.89 -12.76
C GLU A 152 6.39 9.07 -13.11
N ARG A 153 6.16 10.25 -12.50
CA ARG A 153 7.05 11.40 -12.68
C ARG A 153 8.45 11.10 -12.15
N PHE A 154 8.56 10.57 -10.94
CA PHE A 154 9.84 10.21 -10.34
C PHE A 154 10.57 9.16 -11.16
N PHE A 155 9.95 8.00 -11.41
CA PHE A 155 10.56 6.90 -12.16
C PHE A 155 10.93 7.28 -13.60
N GLY A 156 10.12 8.14 -14.24
CA GLY A 156 10.48 8.75 -15.51
C GLY A 156 11.73 9.64 -15.42
N GLN A 157 11.84 10.47 -14.38
CA GLN A 157 13.00 11.35 -14.15
C GLN A 157 14.29 10.56 -13.87
N VAL A 158 14.23 9.48 -13.07
CA VAL A 158 15.40 8.62 -12.82
C VAL A 158 15.74 7.69 -13.98
N GLY A 159 14.96 7.70 -15.07
CA GLY A 159 15.24 6.95 -16.30
C GLY A 159 14.79 5.48 -16.27
N HIS A 160 13.93 5.09 -15.32
CA HIS A 160 13.36 3.75 -15.26
C HIS A 160 12.10 3.67 -16.13
N ARG A 161 12.03 2.67 -17.01
CA ARG A 161 10.84 2.42 -17.85
C ARG A 161 9.74 1.67 -17.09
N PHE A 162 10.13 0.89 -16.09
CA PHE A 162 9.23 0.10 -15.26
C PHE A 162 9.67 0.19 -13.80
N TYR A 163 8.71 0.09 -12.89
CA TYR A 163 8.95 -0.10 -11.46
C TYR A 163 7.99 -1.17 -10.93
N PHE A 164 8.37 -1.81 -9.83
CA PHE A 164 7.70 -3.01 -9.32
C PHE A 164 7.12 -2.79 -7.93
N LEU A 165 6.20 -3.68 -7.54
CA LEU A 165 5.73 -3.82 -6.16
C LEU A 165 5.18 -5.23 -5.93
N GLU A 166 5.03 -5.58 -4.66
CA GLU A 166 4.38 -6.81 -4.21
C GLU A 166 3.23 -6.45 -3.25
N PRO A 167 1.95 -6.60 -3.66
CA PRO A 167 0.81 -6.22 -2.83
C PRO A 167 0.63 -7.19 -1.64
N LEU A 168 0.66 -6.64 -0.42
CA LEU A 168 0.54 -7.42 0.82
C LEU A 168 -0.77 -8.22 0.92
N SER A 169 -1.82 -7.77 0.25
CA SER A 169 -3.17 -8.34 0.34
C SER A 169 -3.89 -8.35 -1.00
N TYR A 170 -4.95 -9.17 -1.11
CA TYR A 170 -5.79 -9.26 -2.29
C TYR A 170 -6.38 -7.89 -2.70
N ASN A 171 -6.89 -7.11 -1.75
CA ASN A 171 -7.43 -5.79 -2.07
C ASN A 171 -6.37 -4.84 -2.64
N SER A 172 -5.12 -4.93 -2.15
CA SER A 172 -4.03 -4.10 -2.66
C SER A 172 -3.69 -4.49 -4.10
N ALA A 173 -3.68 -5.78 -4.43
CA ALA A 173 -3.48 -6.24 -5.80
C ALA A 173 -4.53 -5.65 -6.76
N ILE A 174 -5.82 -5.71 -6.38
CA ILE A 174 -6.90 -5.11 -7.19
C ILE A 174 -6.80 -3.58 -7.26
N LEU A 175 -6.37 -2.91 -6.19
CA LEU A 175 -6.13 -1.47 -6.19
C LEU A 175 -5.05 -1.10 -7.22
N TYR A 176 -3.96 -1.86 -7.29
CA TYR A 176 -2.91 -1.63 -8.27
C TYR A 176 -3.31 -1.99 -9.70
N GLU A 177 -4.12 -3.03 -9.92
CA GLU A 177 -4.73 -3.29 -11.25
C GLU A 177 -5.49 -2.06 -11.77
N ARG A 178 -6.34 -1.48 -10.91
CA ARG A 178 -7.10 -0.25 -11.21
C ARG A 178 -6.19 0.96 -11.40
N GLY A 179 -5.00 0.95 -10.80
CA GLY A 179 -3.92 1.91 -11.02
C GLY A 179 -3.13 1.67 -12.31
N GLY A 180 -3.49 0.67 -13.12
CA GLY A 180 -2.85 0.36 -14.39
C GLY A 180 -1.59 -0.50 -14.27
N PHE A 181 -1.37 -1.17 -13.13
CA PHE A 181 -0.30 -2.15 -13.00
C PHE A 181 -0.64 -3.44 -13.74
N GLN A 182 0.41 -4.17 -14.11
CA GLN A 182 0.36 -5.49 -14.75
C GLN A 182 1.11 -6.51 -13.89
N TYR A 183 0.98 -7.79 -14.20
CA TYR A 183 1.60 -8.87 -13.44
C TYR A 183 2.90 -9.34 -14.07
N VAL A 184 3.95 -9.46 -13.26
CA VAL A 184 5.10 -10.30 -13.56
C VAL A 184 4.75 -11.76 -13.26
N ARG A 185 4.13 -12.03 -12.11
CA ARG A 185 3.62 -13.35 -11.68
C ARG A 185 2.36 -13.21 -10.85
N GLY A 186 1.55 -14.27 -10.79
CA GLY A 186 0.36 -14.35 -9.94
C GLY A 186 -0.97 -13.99 -10.61
N LYS A 187 -0.97 -13.56 -11.88
CA LYS A 187 -2.21 -13.22 -12.61
C LYS A 187 -3.20 -14.39 -12.68
N GLU A 188 -2.72 -15.58 -13.00
CA GLU A 188 -3.56 -16.79 -13.10
C GLU A 188 -4.20 -17.13 -11.75
N LYS A 189 -3.46 -16.93 -10.65
CA LYS A 189 -3.97 -17.11 -9.29
C LYS A 189 -5.10 -16.11 -9.00
N MET A 190 -4.92 -14.84 -9.36
CA MET A 190 -5.95 -13.80 -9.19
C MET A 190 -7.23 -14.11 -9.97
N VAL A 191 -7.11 -14.55 -11.22
CA VAL A 191 -8.24 -14.98 -12.05
C VAL A 191 -8.93 -16.22 -11.45
N SER A 192 -8.16 -17.19 -10.96
CA SER A 192 -8.71 -18.37 -10.28
C SER A 192 -9.47 -17.98 -9.02
N ILE A 193 -8.91 -17.10 -8.18
CA ILE A 193 -9.56 -16.60 -6.97
C ILE A 193 -10.88 -15.92 -7.32
N ASP A 194 -10.89 -15.04 -8.34
CA ASP A 194 -12.13 -14.39 -8.77
C ASP A 194 -13.19 -15.42 -9.20
N ARG A 195 -12.82 -16.43 -9.99
CA ARG A 195 -13.72 -17.49 -10.41
C ARG A 195 -14.29 -18.25 -9.21
N GLU A 196 -13.44 -18.66 -8.27
CA GLU A 196 -13.87 -19.48 -7.13
C GLU A 196 -14.72 -18.71 -6.12
N PHE A 197 -14.63 -17.38 -6.07
CA PHE A 197 -15.54 -16.55 -5.28
C PHE A 197 -16.91 -16.35 -5.92
N ARG A 198 -17.12 -16.67 -7.21
CA ARG A 198 -18.43 -16.54 -7.83
C ARG A 198 -19.39 -17.66 -7.39
N PRO A 199 -20.72 -17.46 -7.51
CA PRO A 199 -21.69 -18.52 -7.25
C PRO A 199 -21.33 -19.83 -7.95
N GLY A 200 -21.26 -20.91 -7.17
CA GLY A 200 -20.86 -22.25 -7.63
C GLY A 200 -19.37 -22.58 -7.47
N GLY A 201 -18.52 -21.60 -7.10
CA GLY A 201 -17.11 -21.83 -6.80
C GLY A 201 -16.84 -22.28 -5.36
N VAL A 202 -15.66 -22.85 -5.12
CA VAL A 202 -15.32 -23.41 -3.79
C VAL A 202 -15.18 -22.32 -2.72
N LEU A 203 -14.60 -21.16 -3.05
CA LEU A 203 -14.44 -20.06 -2.10
C LEU A 203 -15.78 -19.42 -1.76
N HIS A 204 -16.71 -19.33 -2.73
CA HIS A 204 -18.07 -18.89 -2.48
C HIS A 204 -18.79 -19.83 -1.50
N ALA A 205 -18.66 -21.15 -1.67
CA ALA A 205 -19.27 -22.12 -0.76
C ALA A 205 -18.71 -22.03 0.68
N ARG A 206 -17.46 -21.55 0.83
CA ARG A 206 -16.80 -21.30 2.12
C ARG A 206 -17.15 -19.95 2.76
N LEU A 207 -17.99 -19.13 2.11
CA LEU A 207 -18.61 -17.95 2.73
C LEU A 207 -19.89 -18.37 3.44
N ASP A 208 -19.73 -19.14 4.51
CA ASP A 208 -20.79 -19.84 5.25
C ASP A 208 -21.25 -19.13 6.53
N GLY A 209 -20.70 -17.96 6.82
CA GLY A 209 -20.96 -17.21 8.05
C GLY A 209 -20.34 -17.80 9.32
N SER A 210 -19.43 -18.77 9.20
CA SER A 210 -18.74 -19.39 10.35
C SER A 210 -17.90 -18.40 11.18
N THR A 211 -17.39 -17.35 10.54
CA THR A 211 -16.74 -16.20 11.19
C THR A 211 -17.31 -14.90 10.64
N PRO A 212 -17.14 -13.75 11.33
CA PRO A 212 -17.52 -12.44 10.79
C PRO A 212 -16.87 -12.12 9.44
N PHE A 213 -15.74 -12.76 9.11
CA PHE A 213 -15.03 -12.56 7.84
C PHE A 213 -15.57 -13.45 6.70
N ARG A 214 -16.46 -14.41 6.99
CA ARG A 214 -17.07 -15.36 6.03
C ARG A 214 -18.52 -15.01 5.68
N ASP A 215 -18.90 -13.74 5.75
CA ASP A 215 -20.24 -13.30 5.36
C ASP A 215 -20.57 -13.76 3.91
N PRO A 216 -21.75 -14.39 3.68
CA PRO A 216 -22.18 -14.84 2.36
C PRO A 216 -22.19 -13.77 1.27
N GLU A 217 -22.20 -12.49 1.61
CA GLU A 217 -22.19 -11.38 0.65
C GLU A 217 -20.76 -10.90 0.31
N HIS A 218 -19.73 -11.38 1.02
CA HIS A 218 -18.34 -10.94 0.83
C HIS A 218 -17.78 -11.25 -0.57
N TRP A 219 -18.36 -12.21 -1.31
CA TRP A 219 -17.93 -12.45 -2.68
C TRP A 219 -18.19 -11.28 -3.63
N LYS A 220 -19.10 -10.35 -3.29
CA LYS A 220 -19.46 -9.23 -4.15
C LYS A 220 -18.44 -8.10 -4.13
N THR A 221 -17.60 -8.01 -3.10
CA THR A 221 -16.72 -6.84 -2.89
C THR A 221 -15.25 -7.25 -2.79
N VAL A 222 -14.34 -6.34 -3.17
CA VAL A 222 -12.90 -6.57 -3.07
C VAL A 222 -12.47 -6.75 -1.61
N ARG A 223 -12.97 -5.89 -0.71
CA ARG A 223 -12.69 -5.92 0.72
C ARG A 223 -13.25 -7.15 1.40
N GLY A 224 -14.48 -7.55 1.09
CA GLY A 224 -15.08 -8.77 1.61
C GLY A 224 -14.23 -10.00 1.28
N ARG A 225 -13.86 -10.17 -0.01
CA ARG A 225 -12.94 -11.23 -0.44
C ARG A 225 -11.60 -11.15 0.27
N SER A 226 -11.04 -9.95 0.42
CA SER A 226 -9.75 -9.76 1.08
C SER A 226 -9.78 -10.14 2.56
N TRP A 227 -10.86 -9.83 3.28
CA TRP A 227 -11.05 -10.25 4.67
C TRP A 227 -11.25 -11.76 4.78
N ALA A 228 -12.02 -12.38 3.89
CA ALA A 228 -12.14 -13.83 3.84
C ALA A 228 -10.79 -14.52 3.58
N ILE A 229 -9.95 -13.96 2.68
CA ILE A 229 -8.58 -14.43 2.42
C ILE A 229 -7.69 -14.27 3.66
N HIS A 230 -7.74 -13.11 4.33
CA HIS A 230 -7.03 -12.88 5.59
C HIS A 230 -7.43 -13.88 6.67
N ASP A 231 -8.70 -14.26 6.69
CA ASP A 231 -9.26 -15.28 7.58
C ASP A 231 -8.97 -16.73 7.13
N GLY A 232 -8.21 -16.92 6.05
CA GLY A 232 -7.75 -18.23 5.59
C GLY A 232 -8.71 -18.97 4.66
N VAL A 233 -9.60 -18.30 3.91
CA VAL A 233 -10.58 -18.99 3.03
C VAL A 233 -9.94 -19.80 1.91
N LEU A 234 -8.69 -19.51 1.58
CA LEU A 234 -7.95 -20.20 0.53
C LEU A 234 -7.53 -21.62 0.93
N ASP A 235 -7.50 -21.96 2.23
CA ASP A 235 -6.85 -23.16 2.80
C ASP A 235 -5.34 -23.26 2.50
N GLU A 236 -4.73 -22.14 2.09
CA GLU A 236 -3.31 -21.97 1.89
C GLU A 236 -2.93 -20.51 2.18
N PRO A 237 -1.66 -20.22 2.49
CA PRO A 237 -1.21 -18.84 2.68
C PRO A 237 -1.45 -17.99 1.44
N TRP A 238 -1.81 -16.71 1.64
CA TRP A 238 -1.81 -15.74 0.56
C TRP A 238 -0.39 -15.56 0.02
N GLU A 239 -0.21 -15.81 -1.28
CA GLU A 239 1.02 -15.50 -2.00
C GLU A 239 0.89 -14.17 -2.72
N SER A 240 1.72 -13.19 -2.31
CA SER A 240 1.74 -11.87 -2.93
C SER A 240 2.15 -11.96 -4.41
N PRO A 241 1.34 -11.42 -5.35
CA PRO A 241 1.74 -11.35 -6.75
C PRO A 241 2.86 -10.32 -6.92
N LYS A 242 3.77 -10.56 -7.88
CA LYS A 242 4.71 -9.50 -8.30
C LYS A 242 4.10 -8.70 -9.43
N MET A 243 3.95 -7.39 -9.24
CA MET A 243 3.36 -6.49 -10.22
C MET A 243 4.37 -5.46 -10.71
N TYR A 244 4.12 -4.89 -11.87
CA TYR A 244 4.92 -3.81 -12.45
C TYR A 244 4.02 -2.74 -13.07
N LYS A 245 4.52 -1.51 -13.08
CA LYS A 245 3.92 -0.40 -13.85
C LYS A 245 4.90 0.06 -14.91
N THR A 246 4.41 0.22 -16.12
CA THR A 246 5.15 0.89 -17.19
C THR A 246 4.88 2.39 -17.08
N VAL A 247 5.94 3.19 -17.01
CA VAL A 247 5.82 4.65 -16.89
C VAL A 247 5.06 5.20 -18.10
N GLY A 248 3.98 5.94 -17.84
CA GLY A 248 3.14 6.57 -18.85
C GLY A 248 2.12 5.64 -19.54
N VAL A 249 2.01 4.37 -19.12
CA VAL A 249 1.12 3.39 -19.76
C VAL A 249 0.19 2.74 -18.75
N HIS A 250 -1.11 2.78 -19.00
CA HIS A 250 -2.10 2.06 -18.20
C HIS A 250 -2.26 0.62 -18.71
N GLY A 251 -1.95 -0.36 -17.86
CA GLY A 251 -1.90 -1.78 -18.24
C GLY A 251 -3.24 -2.44 -18.57
N GLY A 252 -4.36 -1.85 -18.13
CA GLY A 252 -5.71 -2.31 -18.48
C GLY A 252 -6.08 -3.70 -17.95
N VAL A 253 -5.38 -4.19 -16.92
CA VAL A 253 -5.68 -5.49 -16.30
C VAL A 253 -6.84 -5.33 -15.32
N SER A 254 -7.74 -6.31 -15.32
CA SER A 254 -8.81 -6.44 -14.34
C SER A 254 -9.07 -7.92 -14.11
N THR A 255 -8.81 -8.40 -12.90
CA THR A 255 -9.09 -9.80 -12.52
C THR A 255 -10.29 -9.93 -11.59
N PHE A 256 -10.69 -8.85 -10.92
CA PHE A 256 -11.91 -8.82 -10.11
C PHE A 256 -13.14 -8.46 -10.94
N THR A 257 -14.20 -9.26 -10.81
CA THR A 257 -15.47 -9.08 -11.55
C THR A 257 -16.71 -8.98 -10.66
N GLY A 258 -16.52 -8.79 -9.35
CA GLY A 258 -17.61 -8.47 -8.44
C GLY A 258 -18.14 -7.04 -8.63
N GLU A 259 -19.01 -6.62 -7.72
CA GLU A 259 -19.83 -5.42 -7.85
C GLU A 259 -19.24 -4.20 -7.12
N GLY A 260 -18.49 -4.41 -6.03
CA GLY A 260 -18.01 -3.34 -5.16
C GLY A 260 -16.52 -3.40 -4.83
N TYR A 261 -16.01 -2.35 -4.17
CA TYR A 261 -14.67 -2.34 -3.59
C TYR A 261 -14.69 -2.64 -2.10
#